data_AF-A0A162H0E4-F1
#
_entry.id   AF-A0A162H0E4-F1
#
_cell.length_a   1.000
_cell.length_b   1.000
_cell.length_c   1.000
_cell.angle_alpha   90.00
_cell.angle_beta   90.00
_cell.angle_gamma   90.00
#
_symmetry.space_group_name_H-M   'P 1'
#
loop_
_entity.id
_entity.type
_entity.pdbx_description
1 polymer ?
#
loop_
_entity_poly.entity_id
_entity_poly.type
_entity_poly.pdbx_seq_one_letter_code
_entity_poly.pdbx_strand_id
1 'polypeptide(L)' 'MMNTQISKEKWPLLKAELQKTWEDISSEELEMTHGSIKSIYGLVQQKCGLHEEEVKGVLTSLLKKYGPDKKKH' A
#
# COMPACT_ATOMS: atom_id res chain seq x y z
N MET A 1 7.38 -8.32 12.97
CA MET A 1 6.49 -8.84 11.90
C MET A 1 5.35 -7.86 11.72
N MET A 2 5.34 -7.08 10.64
CA MET A 2 4.27 -6.09 10.38
C MET A 2 3.15 -6.76 9.58
N ASN A 3 2.28 -7.51 10.27
CA ASN A 3 0.98 -7.88 9.73
C ASN A 3 0.07 -6.65 9.82
N THR A 4 0.36 -5.64 9.01
CA THR A 4 -0.36 -4.38 9.01
C THR A 4 -1.40 -4.45 7.89
N GLN A 5 -2.64 -4.71 8.28
CA GLN A 5 -3.80 -4.63 7.41
C GLN A 5 -4.42 -3.24 7.51
N ILE A 6 -4.73 -2.64 6.36
CA ILE A 6 -5.40 -1.35 6.28
C ILE A 6 -6.89 -1.52 6.61
N SER A 7 -7.46 -0.58 7.36
CA SER A 7 -8.90 -0.54 7.62
C SER A 7 -9.68 -0.41 6.32
N LYS A 8 -10.80 -1.14 6.18
CA LYS A 8 -11.64 -1.13 4.97
C LYS A 8 -12.10 0.26 4.55
N GLU A 9 -12.27 1.19 5.49
CA GLU A 9 -12.64 2.59 5.22
C GLU A 9 -11.48 3.40 4.61
N LYS A 10 -10.25 3.16 5.05
CA LYS A 10 -9.04 3.85 4.56
C LYS A 10 -8.46 3.18 3.32
N TRP A 11 -8.74 1.90 3.12
CA TRP A 11 -8.27 1.12 1.98
C TRP A 11 -8.59 1.75 0.62
N PRO A 12 -9.83 2.15 0.29
CA PRO A 12 -10.13 2.77 -1.00
C PRO A 12 -9.40 4.10 -1.21
N LEU A 13 -9.15 4.87 -0.14
CA LEU A 13 -8.36 6.10 -0.21
C LEU A 13 -6.90 5.81 -0.52
N LEU A 14 -6.32 4.84 0.18
CA LEU A 14 -4.95 4.40 -0.07
C LEU A 14 -4.83 3.83 -1.50
N LYS A 15 -5.74 2.95 -1.91
CA LYS A 15 -5.81 2.36 -3.26
C LYS A 15 -5.75 3.43 -4.35
N ALA A 16 -6.56 4.49 -4.22
CA ALA A 16 -6.56 5.59 -5.19
C ALA A 16 -5.20 6.30 -5.27
N GLU A 17 -4.54 6.53 -4.13
CA GLU A 17 -3.20 7.15 -4.11
C GLU A 17 -2.11 6.22 -4.63
N LEU A 18 -2.15 4.92 -4.31
CA LEU A 18 -1.23 3.91 -4.86
C LEU A 18 -1.36 3.86 -6.39
N GLN A 19 -2.58 3.86 -6.92
CA GLN A 19 -2.84 3.86 -8.35
C GLN A 19 -2.33 5.14 -9.04
N LYS A 20 -2.48 6.31 -8.41
CA LYS A 20 -1.91 7.56 -8.94
C LYS A 20 -0.39 7.59 -8.90
N THR A 21 0.19 6.93 -7.90
CA THR A 21 1.64 6.85 -7.71
C THR A 21 2.27 5.87 -8.72
N TRP A 22 1.61 4.73 -8.92
CA TRP A 22 2.06 3.66 -9.80
C TRP A 22 1.00 3.39 -10.86
N GLU A 23 1.11 4.10 -11.97
CA GLU A 23 0.22 3.98 -13.13
C GLU A 23 0.28 2.58 -13.76
N ASP A 24 1.40 1.85 -13.57
CA ASP A 24 1.57 0.45 -13.98
C ASP A 24 0.69 -0.55 -13.23
N ILE A 25 0.12 -0.17 -12.08
CA ILE A 25 -0.67 -1.07 -11.25
C ILE A 25 -2.15 -0.74 -11.38
N SER A 26 -2.90 -1.69 -11.92
CA SER A 26 -4.36 -1.57 -12.03
C SER A 26 -5.05 -1.58 -10.68
N SER A 27 -6.19 -0.89 -10.62
CA SER A 27 -7.06 -0.86 -9.45
C SER A 27 -7.56 -2.25 -9.04
N GLU A 28 -7.82 -3.17 -9.99
CA GLU A 28 -8.17 -4.56 -9.69
C GLU A 28 -7.05 -5.32 -8.97
N GLU A 29 -5.81 -5.17 -9.41
CA GLU A 29 -4.63 -5.82 -8.81
C GLU A 29 -4.43 -5.34 -7.38
N LEU A 30 -4.57 -4.03 -7.15
CA LEU A 30 -4.56 -3.47 -5.80
C LEU A 30 -5.71 -4.06 -4.98
N GLU A 31 -6.92 -4.18 -5.52
CA GLU A 31 -8.09 -4.73 -4.81
C GLU A 31 -7.87 -6.16 -4.32
N MET A 32 -7.21 -7.01 -5.11
CA MET A 32 -6.86 -8.38 -4.74
C MET A 32 -5.93 -8.46 -3.51
N THR A 33 -5.23 -7.37 -3.17
CA THR A 33 -4.43 -7.31 -1.95
C THR A 33 -5.26 -7.15 -0.68
N HIS A 34 -6.54 -6.78 -0.79
CA HIS A 34 -7.45 -6.50 0.32
C HIS A 34 -6.88 -5.53 1.38
N GLY A 35 -5.99 -4.61 0.98
CA GLY A 35 -5.34 -3.70 1.92
C GLY A 35 -4.26 -4.34 2.79
N SER A 36 -3.76 -5.52 2.42
CA SER A 36 -2.61 -6.15 3.06
C SER A 36 -1.32 -5.48 2.57
N ILE A 37 -0.60 -4.83 3.49
CA ILE A 37 0.63 -4.10 3.14
C ILE A 37 1.71 -5.02 2.56
N LYS A 38 1.80 -6.25 3.05
CA LYS A 38 2.72 -7.24 2.52
C LYS A 38 2.39 -7.59 1.06
N SER A 39 1.10 -7.75 0.76
CA SER A 39 0.63 -8.07 -0.59
C SER A 39 0.80 -6.89 -1.53
N ILE A 40 0.48 -5.67 -1.09
CA ILE A 40 0.71 -4.43 -1.85
C ILE A 40 2.20 -4.27 -2.15
N TYR A 41 3.06 -4.44 -1.15
CA TYR A 41 4.50 -4.33 -1.32
C TYR A 41 5.02 -5.31 -2.38
N GLY A 42 4.63 -6.59 -2.29
CA GLY A 42 5.04 -7.60 -3.27
C GLY A 42 4.52 -7.31 -4.68
N LEU A 43 3.27 -6.85 -4.79
CA LEU A 43 2.67 -6.46 -6.08
C LEU A 43 3.41 -5.28 -6.71
N VAL A 44 3.67 -4.23 -5.93
CA VAL A 44 4.37 -3.02 -6.42
C VAL A 44 5.80 -3.35 -6.83
N GLN A 45 6.51 -4.13 -6.02
CA GLN A 45 7.86 -4.59 -6.34
C GLN A 45 7.87 -5.42 -7.64
N GLN A 46 6.90 -6.31 -7.83
CA GLN A 46 6.79 -7.14 -9.03
C GLN A 46 6.45 -6.33 -10.28
N LYS A 47 5.55 -5.34 -10.16
CA LYS A 47 5.03 -4.56 -11.29
C LYS A 47 5.96 -3.44 -11.71
N CYS A 48 6.38 -2.60 -10.77
CA CYS A 48 7.22 -1.46 -11.10
C CYS A 48 8.70 -1.84 -11.26
N GLY A 49 9.11 -3.05 -10.85
CA GLY A 49 10.52 -3.46 -10.90
C GLY A 49 11.46 -2.56 -10.09
N LEU A 50 10.90 -1.77 -9.17
CA LEU A 50 11.63 -0.80 -8.38
C LEU A 50 12.43 -1.49 -7.27
N HIS A 51 13.51 -0.82 -6.86
CA HIS A 51 14.28 -1.23 -5.70
C HIS A 51 13.40 -1.19 -4.44
N GLU A 52 13.66 -2.15 -3.54
CA GLU A 52 12.95 -2.31 -2.26
C GLU A 52 12.85 -1.00 -1.47
N GLU A 53 13.92 -0.20 -1.47
CA GLU A 53 13.95 1.08 -0.74
C GLU A 53 12.95 2.11 -1.27
N GLU A 54 12.81 2.23 -2.60
CA GLU A 54 11.88 3.17 -3.22
C GLU A 54 10.43 2.80 -2.88
N VAL A 55 10.09 1.53 -3.12
CA VAL A 55 8.76 0.98 -2.82
C VAL A 55 8.44 1.17 -1.35
N LYS A 56 9.39 0.87 -0.46
CA LYS A 56 9.24 1.01 0.98
C LYS A 56 9.11 2.47 1.42
N GLY A 57 9.84 3.40 0.82
CA GLY A 57 9.78 4.83 1.15
C GLY A 57 8.40 5.43 0.82
N VAL A 58 7.89 5.12 -0.36
CA VAL A 58 6.57 5.57 -0.81
C VAL A 58 5.45 4.91 0.00
N LEU A 59 5.48 3.58 0.16
CA LEU A 59 4.54 2.87 1.03
C LEU A 59 4.57 3.45 2.44
N THR A 60 5.74 3.60 3.06
CA THR A 60 5.84 4.14 4.43
C THR A 60 5.21 5.54 4.54
N SER A 61 5.40 6.39 3.53
CA SER A 61 4.79 7.72 3.48
C SER A 61 3.28 7.67 3.38
N LEU A 62 2.74 6.81 2.51
CA LEU A 62 1.30 6.61 2.37
C LEU A 62 0.69 5.96 3.63
N LEU A 63 1.40 5.01 4.23
CA LEU A 63 1.01 4.34 5.47
C LEU A 63 1.03 5.27 6.69
N LYS A 64 1.88 6.31 6.70
CA LYS A 64 1.78 7.33 7.73
C LYS A 64 0.49 8.14 7.63
N LYS A 65 -0.02 8.38 6.41
CA LYS A 65 -1.31 9.07 6.19
C LYS A 65 -2.52 8.17 6.40
N TYR A 66 -2.48 6.95 5.88
CA TYR A 66 -3.64 6.06 5.75
C TYR A 66 -3.54 4.76 6.55
N GLY A 67 -2.43 4.55 7.26
CA GLY A 67 -2.16 3.32 7.99
C GLY A 67 -3.16 3.05 9.13
N PRO A 68 -3.07 1.82 9.70
CA PRO A 68 -3.89 1.46 10.85
C PRO A 68 -3.61 2.49 11.94
N ASP A 69 -4.68 3.09 12.45
CA ASP A 69 -4.63 4.13 13.46
C ASP A 69 -3.74 3.65 14.60
N LYS A 70 -2.52 4.20 14.71
CA LYS A 70 -1.75 4.05 15.94
C LYS A 70 -2.47 4.92 16.96
N LYS A 71 -3.55 4.41 17.55
CA LYS A 71 -4.03 4.90 18.83
C LYS A 71 -2.81 4.85 19.75
N LYS A 72 -2.23 6.03 19.98
CA LYS A 72 -1.40 6.29 21.15
C LYS A 72 -2.23 5.87 22.36
N HIS A 73 -1.78 4.84 23.06
CA HIS A 73 -2.15 4.63 24.44
C HIS A 73 -1.44 5.68 25.31
#